data_AF-A0A1S3GZ53-F1
#
_entry.id   AF-A0A1S3GZ53-F1
#
_cell.length_a   1.000
_cell.length_b   1.000
_cell.length_c   1.000
_cell.angle_alpha   90.00
_cell.angle_beta   90.00
_cell.angle_gamma   90.00
#
_symmetry.space_group_name_H-M   'P 1'
#
loop_
_entity.id
_entity.type
_entity.pdbx_description
1 polymer ?
#
loop_
_entity_poly.entity_id
_entity_poly.type
_entity_poly.pdbx_seq_one_letter_code
_entity_poly.pdbx_strand_id
1 'polypeptide(L)'
;MAVDPKYAALPGIATDQPDVYETSDLPESDQPQTEEPEELGSESVERLALDPKEAYKRFKGKGIDAGRADFSDRVKVHRHTGYDATEYELLGEGEQETPLQKYQRLQAEVKDLADELSKLKATIKDENAVDKMSPVELARQVEYLQNQLTDLHVEKITGQEAHLDLADPLGALQRRLLESLETFKHSKQDAKSPTKGKPAGDKVTYELYYRAEQAKFSESARLAALEQRLERMEAVIGQQPEKLSVLTAGLANKSLMGAVTDLTAKSNVMDPDQLSAIDARLHGLLSKLNQVSEKKAAISDEKLAKISELYDIVKRWDEIALALPHLVDRVAGLKELHQQALQFSAAITHLDTSQQQVAANLTAHSDMVKQLQSNFEKNMKVIKSNIESMDQRLKALKK
;
A
#
# COMPACT_ATOMS: atom_id res chain seq x y z
N MET A 1 1.22 -28.73 -44.67
CA MET A 1 0.66 -27.83 -43.64
C MET A 1 -0.80 -27.61 -43.99
N ALA A 2 -1.73 -27.70 -43.03
CA ALA A 2 -3.16 -27.52 -43.35
C ALA A 2 -3.40 -26.07 -43.78
N VAL A 3 -3.96 -25.87 -44.98
CA VAL A 3 -4.28 -24.54 -45.51
C VAL A 3 -5.37 -23.91 -44.64
N ASP A 4 -5.15 -22.68 -44.16
CA ASP A 4 -6.18 -21.94 -43.41
C ASP A 4 -7.41 -21.75 -44.32
N PRO A 5 -8.61 -22.17 -43.88
CA PRO A 5 -9.83 -22.07 -44.67
C PRO A 5 -10.15 -20.65 -45.15
N LYS A 6 -9.63 -19.61 -44.49
CA LYS A 6 -9.80 -18.21 -44.93
C LYS A 6 -9.11 -17.90 -46.26
N TYR A 7 -7.98 -18.55 -46.55
CA TYR A 7 -7.14 -18.24 -47.71
C TYR A 7 -7.23 -19.29 -48.83
N ALA A 8 -7.86 -20.44 -48.57
CA ALA A 8 -7.97 -21.55 -49.52
C ALA A 8 -8.70 -21.20 -50.83
N ALA A 9 -9.58 -20.20 -50.82
CA ALA A 9 -10.34 -19.76 -52.00
C ALA A 9 -9.66 -18.64 -52.80
N LEU A 10 -8.54 -18.11 -52.32
CA LEU A 10 -7.84 -17.00 -52.97
C LEU A 10 -6.80 -17.54 -53.96
N PRO A 11 -6.85 -17.14 -55.25
CA PRO A 11 -5.81 -17.51 -56.20
C PRO A 11 -4.51 -16.76 -55.89
N GLY A 12 -3.36 -17.44 -56.02
CA GLY A 12 -2.04 -16.83 -55.87
C GLY A 12 -1.42 -16.85 -54.46
N ILE A 13 -1.98 -17.62 -53.52
CA ILE A 13 -1.36 -17.86 -52.21
C ILE A 13 -0.30 -18.96 -52.34
N ALA A 14 0.92 -18.66 -51.90
CA ALA A 14 2.00 -19.64 -51.85
C ALA A 14 1.80 -20.56 -50.63
N THR A 15 1.43 -21.82 -50.86
CA THR A 15 1.21 -22.83 -49.80
C THR A 15 2.47 -23.62 -49.44
N ASP A 16 3.45 -23.64 -50.33
CA ASP A 16 4.63 -24.52 -50.25
C ASP A 16 5.92 -23.71 -49.96
N GLN A 17 5.77 -22.48 -49.48
CA GLN A 17 6.89 -21.63 -49.05
C GLN A 17 6.91 -21.55 -47.52
N PRO A 18 8.10 -21.48 -46.89
CA PRO A 18 8.20 -21.21 -45.47
C PRO A 18 7.64 -19.81 -45.16
N ASP A 19 6.91 -19.71 -44.05
CA ASP A 19 6.28 -18.45 -43.61
C ASP A 19 7.33 -17.38 -43.25
N VAL A 20 8.52 -17.79 -42.82
CA VAL A 20 9.61 -16.90 -42.37
C VAL A 20 10.93 -17.35 -42.98
N TYR A 21 11.68 -16.41 -43.56
CA TYR A 21 13.06 -16.60 -44.01
C TYR A 21 13.99 -15.82 -43.09
N GLU A 22 14.64 -16.52 -42.16
CA GLU A 22 15.57 -15.94 -41.19
C GLU A 22 16.96 -16.58 -41.28
N THR A 23 17.97 -15.84 -40.82
CA THR A 23 19.32 -16.38 -40.62
C THR A 23 19.32 -17.29 -39.40
N SER A 24 20.16 -18.33 -39.40
CA SER A 24 20.29 -19.22 -38.24
C SER A 24 20.63 -18.44 -36.97
N ASP A 25 19.89 -18.69 -35.89
CA ASP A 25 20.17 -18.07 -34.60
C ASP A 25 21.59 -18.41 -34.14
N LEU A 26 22.39 -17.37 -33.92
CA LEU A 26 23.75 -17.51 -33.41
C LEU A 26 23.72 -17.64 -31.88
N PRO A 27 24.49 -18.57 -31.30
CA PRO A 27 24.51 -18.81 -29.84
C PRO A 27 25.15 -17.67 -29.03
N GLU A 28 25.73 -16.65 -29.69
CA GLU A 28 26.35 -15.49 -29.03
C GLU A 28 25.32 -14.60 -28.33
N SER A 29 24.07 -14.57 -28.81
CA SER A 29 22.98 -13.79 -28.21
C SER A 29 22.54 -14.28 -26.82
N ASP A 30 22.82 -15.56 -26.51
CA ASP A 30 22.44 -16.22 -25.24
C ASP A 30 23.53 -16.16 -24.18
N GLN A 31 24.72 -15.64 -24.50
CA GLN A 31 25.77 -15.47 -23.51
C GLN A 31 25.43 -14.27 -22.63
N PRO A 32 25.42 -14.41 -21.29
CA PRO A 32 25.33 -13.26 -20.42
C PRO A 32 26.60 -12.43 -20.62
N GLN A 33 26.52 -11.40 -21.47
CA GLN A 33 27.49 -10.33 -21.47
C GLN A 33 27.40 -9.68 -20.09
N THR A 34 28.26 -10.13 -19.19
CA THR A 34 28.50 -9.41 -17.94
C THR A 34 29.24 -8.15 -18.39
N GLU A 35 28.49 -7.09 -18.68
CA GLU A 35 29.04 -5.76 -18.78
C GLU A 35 29.59 -5.44 -17.38
N GLU A 36 30.84 -5.86 -17.12
CA GLU A 36 31.58 -5.37 -15.97
C GLU A 36 31.62 -3.86 -16.15
N PRO A 37 31.01 -3.06 -15.26
CA PRO A 37 31.01 -1.63 -15.45
C PRO A 37 32.46 -1.17 -15.31
N GLU A 38 33.05 -0.76 -16.43
CA GLU A 38 34.49 -0.50 -16.60
C GLU A 38 35.04 0.54 -15.61
N GLU A 39 34.18 1.31 -14.96
CA GLU A 39 34.54 2.35 -13.99
C GLU A 39 34.39 1.92 -12.53
N LEU A 40 34.34 0.61 -12.23
CA LEU A 40 34.25 0.11 -10.85
C LEU A 40 35.59 -0.11 -10.11
N GLY A 41 36.72 0.35 -10.64
CA GLY A 41 38.00 0.27 -9.94
C GLY A 41 39.01 1.32 -10.39
N SER A 42 38.97 2.52 -9.80
CA SER A 42 40.00 3.54 -10.00
C SER A 42 40.86 3.68 -8.74
N GLU A 43 42.19 3.70 -8.90
CA GLU A 43 43.16 3.83 -7.81
C GLU A 43 43.03 5.19 -7.08
N SER A 44 42.45 6.19 -7.73
CA SER A 44 42.27 7.54 -7.20
C SER A 44 40.93 7.80 -6.50
N VAL A 45 39.99 6.84 -6.48
CA VAL A 45 38.65 7.03 -5.90
C VAL A 45 38.37 5.96 -4.85
N GLU A 46 38.27 6.40 -3.59
CA GLU A 46 37.82 5.55 -2.50
C GLU A 46 36.31 5.27 -2.61
N ARG A 47 35.94 3.99 -2.54
CA ARG A 47 34.55 3.55 -2.58
C ARG A 47 34.06 3.28 -1.18
N LEU A 48 33.18 4.15 -0.71
CA LEU A 48 32.49 3.95 0.57
C LEU A 48 31.13 3.32 0.29
N ALA A 49 30.99 2.03 0.60
CA ALA A 49 29.70 1.37 0.62
C ALA A 49 28.87 1.95 1.77
N LEU A 50 27.91 2.80 1.45
CA LEU A 50 26.97 3.34 2.43
C LEU A 50 25.86 2.32 2.67
N ASP A 51 25.78 1.77 3.87
CA ASP A 51 24.58 1.04 4.31
C ASP A 51 23.54 2.06 4.81
N PRO A 52 22.38 2.22 4.11
CA PRO A 52 21.32 3.13 4.54
C PRO A 52 20.81 2.83 5.95
N LYS A 53 20.86 1.55 6.39
CA LYS A 53 20.40 1.16 7.73
C LYS A 53 21.36 1.65 8.82
N GLU A 54 22.66 1.55 8.59
CA GLU A 54 23.65 2.11 9.51
C GLU A 54 23.62 3.64 9.51
N ALA A 55 23.53 4.26 8.33
CA ALA A 55 23.40 5.71 8.22
C ALA A 55 22.17 6.20 8.98
N TYR A 56 21.01 5.57 8.80
CA TYR A 56 19.80 5.92 9.54
C TYR A 56 20.00 5.81 11.05
N LYS A 57 20.63 4.73 11.55
CA LYS A 57 20.94 4.61 12.99
C LYS A 57 21.84 5.72 13.51
N ARG A 58 22.82 6.18 12.71
CA ARG A 58 23.76 7.26 13.10
C ARG A 58 23.10 8.65 13.18
N PHE A 59 22.03 8.86 12.42
CA PHE A 59 21.26 10.12 12.40
C PHE A 59 19.94 10.05 13.16
N LYS A 60 19.48 8.86 13.56
CA LYS A 60 18.29 8.67 14.37
C LYS A 60 18.43 9.41 15.70
N GLY A 61 17.53 10.35 15.97
CA GLY A 61 17.51 11.16 17.19
C GLY A 61 18.21 12.51 17.06
N LYS A 62 18.95 12.76 15.97
CA LYS A 62 19.53 14.08 15.69
C LYS A 62 18.53 14.91 14.90
N GLY A 63 17.77 15.74 15.60
CA GLY A 63 16.90 16.76 14.99
C GLY A 63 17.70 18.02 14.69
N ILE A 64 17.30 18.73 13.64
CA ILE A 64 17.83 20.07 13.34
C ILE A 64 16.66 21.03 13.47
N ASP A 65 16.84 22.11 14.24
CA ASP A 65 15.83 23.17 14.28
C ASP A 65 16.04 24.12 13.09
N ALA A 66 14.96 24.33 12.33
CA ALA A 66 14.92 25.23 11.19
C ALA A 66 14.30 26.60 11.54
N GLY A 67 13.86 26.82 12.79
CA GLY A 67 13.13 28.02 13.21
C GLY A 67 13.90 29.33 13.02
N ARG A 68 15.24 29.30 13.12
CA ARG A 68 16.12 30.49 12.99
C ARG A 68 16.93 30.53 11.69
N ALA A 69 16.75 29.56 10.80
CA ALA A 69 17.51 29.47 9.56
C ALA A 69 17.01 30.49 8.53
N ASP A 70 17.65 31.67 8.49
CA ASP A 70 17.40 32.73 7.50
C ASP A 70 18.56 32.78 6.49
N PHE A 71 18.31 32.28 5.27
CA PHE A 71 19.24 32.38 4.14
C PHE A 71 18.98 33.62 3.26
N SER A 72 18.07 34.50 3.68
CA SER A 72 17.93 35.78 2.99
C SER A 72 19.16 36.62 3.32
N ASP A 73 19.93 36.96 2.29
CA ASP A 73 21.23 37.64 2.34
C ASP A 73 21.13 39.13 2.79
N ARG A 74 20.24 39.40 3.74
CA ARG A 74 20.02 40.70 4.36
C ARG A 74 21.09 40.93 5.42
N VAL A 75 21.94 41.92 5.15
CA VAL A 75 23.00 42.39 6.05
C VAL A 75 22.38 42.89 7.36
N LYS A 76 22.60 42.17 8.46
CA LYS A 76 22.24 42.56 9.84
C LYS A 76 23.52 42.63 10.70
N VAL A 77 23.41 43.25 11.87
CA VAL A 77 24.52 43.49 12.81
C VAL A 77 25.04 42.19 13.47
N HIS A 78 24.25 41.12 13.46
CA HIS A 78 24.63 39.81 14.02
C HIS A 78 24.84 38.77 12.91
N ARG A 79 25.81 37.86 13.12
CA ARG A 79 26.12 36.79 12.17
C ARG A 79 24.92 35.84 12.06
N HIS A 80 24.48 35.57 10.83
CA HIS A 80 23.49 34.52 10.59
C HIS A 80 24.11 33.18 10.94
N THR A 81 23.61 32.54 12.00
CA THR A 81 23.83 31.13 12.27
C THR A 81 22.75 30.39 11.51
N GLY A 82 23.11 29.43 10.66
CA GLY A 82 22.15 28.66 9.87
C GLY A 82 21.39 27.68 10.75
N TYR A 83 21.53 26.40 10.45
CA TYR A 83 20.99 25.34 11.31
C TYR A 83 21.73 25.31 12.64
N ASP A 84 20.98 25.44 13.74
CA ASP A 84 21.50 25.23 15.09
C ASP A 84 21.20 23.79 15.51
N ALA A 85 22.22 23.10 16.02
CA ALA A 85 22.18 21.69 16.40
C ALA A 85 22.32 21.53 17.92
N THR A 86 22.04 22.58 18.68
CA THR A 86 22.17 22.59 20.13
C THR A 86 20.86 22.12 20.78
N GLU A 87 20.90 20.95 21.43
CA GLU A 87 19.77 20.36 22.16
C GLU A 87 19.42 21.11 23.47
N TYR A 88 20.17 22.17 23.81
CA TYR A 88 20.02 22.94 25.05
C TYR A 88 20.33 24.42 24.82
N GLU A 89 19.30 25.26 24.83
CA GLU A 89 19.47 26.72 24.95
C GLU A 89 19.02 27.21 26.33
N LEU A 90 19.96 27.77 27.09
CA LEU A 90 19.67 28.76 28.12
C LEU A 90 19.50 30.11 27.38
N LEU A 91 18.28 30.63 27.34
CA LEU A 91 18.06 31.98 26.78
C LEU A 91 18.73 33.03 27.68
N GLY A 92 19.36 34.03 27.05
CA GLY A 92 19.89 35.20 27.74
C GLY A 92 18.77 36.10 28.28
N GLU A 93 19.08 36.90 29.32
CA GLU A 93 18.14 37.79 30.01
C GLU A 93 17.33 38.66 29.02
N GLY A 94 16.00 38.45 28.97
CA GLY A 94 15.07 39.36 28.30
C GLY A 94 13.91 38.73 27.53
N GLU A 95 13.90 37.42 27.26
CA GLU A 95 12.81 36.75 26.52
C GLU A 95 11.87 35.95 27.45
N GLN A 96 10.56 35.92 27.15
CA GLN A 96 9.57 35.21 27.98
C GLN A 96 9.66 33.69 27.77
N GLU A 97 9.98 32.97 28.85
CA GLU A 97 10.10 31.50 28.86
C GLU A 97 8.78 30.79 28.53
N THR A 98 8.83 29.73 27.72
CA THR A 98 7.69 28.82 27.56
C THR A 98 7.44 28.03 28.86
N PRO A 99 6.19 27.63 29.18
CA PRO A 99 5.89 26.94 30.44
C PRO A 99 6.67 25.63 30.65
N LEU A 100 7.01 24.92 29.56
CA LEU A 100 7.80 23.68 29.60
C LEU A 100 9.28 23.97 29.93
N GLN A 101 9.85 25.00 29.31
CA GLN A 101 11.24 25.40 29.52
C GLN A 101 11.45 25.99 30.92
N LYS A 102 10.49 26.79 31.40
CA LYS A 102 10.47 27.29 32.78
C LYS A 102 10.42 26.16 33.81
N TYR A 103 9.63 25.12 33.55
CA TYR A 103 9.58 23.93 34.39
C TYR A 103 10.93 23.19 34.43
N GLN A 104 11.58 23.01 33.28
CA GLN A 104 12.88 22.34 33.19
C GLN A 104 14.00 23.16 33.86
N ARG A 105 13.99 24.50 33.73
CA ARG A 105 14.89 25.38 34.48
C ARG A 105 14.64 25.29 35.98
N LEU A 106 13.39 25.37 36.43
CA LEU A 106 13.05 25.22 37.85
C LEU A 106 13.47 23.85 38.39
N GLN A 107 13.36 22.79 37.60
CA GLN A 107 13.85 21.46 38.00
C GLN A 107 15.38 21.45 38.17
N ALA A 108 16.13 22.13 37.29
CA ALA A 108 17.57 22.27 37.41
C ALA A 108 17.96 23.15 38.61
N GLU A 109 17.32 24.30 38.80
CA GLU A 109 17.55 25.21 39.93
C GLU A 109 17.22 24.58 41.28
N VAL A 110 16.15 23.78 41.37
CA VAL A 110 15.81 23.02 42.58
C VAL A 110 16.86 21.94 42.87
N LYS A 111 17.42 21.31 41.82
CA LYS A 111 18.53 20.36 41.96
C LYS A 111 19.83 21.04 42.41
N ASP A 112 20.17 22.16 41.80
CA ASP A 112 21.36 22.94 42.16
C ASP A 112 21.25 23.46 43.59
N LEU A 113 20.06 23.93 44.00
CA LEU A 113 19.77 24.35 45.38
C LEU A 113 19.83 23.16 46.35
N ALA A 114 19.36 21.97 45.97
CA ALA A 114 19.52 20.76 46.77
C ALA A 114 21.00 20.39 46.96
N ASP A 115 21.80 20.51 45.89
CA ASP A 115 23.23 20.25 45.92
C ASP A 115 23.99 21.30 46.76
N GLU A 116 23.63 22.58 46.67
CA GLU A 116 24.18 23.64 47.52
C GLU A 116 23.81 23.46 48.99
N LEU A 117 22.56 23.09 49.30
CA LEU A 117 22.15 22.77 50.67
C LEU A 117 22.85 21.52 51.21
N SER A 118 23.16 20.54 50.35
CA SER A 118 23.96 19.37 50.75
C SER A 118 25.41 19.76 51.08
N LYS A 119 26.00 20.69 50.32
CA LYS A 119 27.33 21.27 50.57
C LYS A 119 27.34 22.16 51.83
N LEU A 120 26.28 22.94 52.04
CA LEU A 120 26.07 23.72 53.26
C LEU A 120 25.86 22.82 54.48
N LYS A 121 25.13 21.71 54.36
CA LYS A 121 25.01 20.71 55.43
C LYS A 121 26.35 20.06 55.79
N ALA A 122 27.25 19.89 54.81
CA ALA A 122 28.59 19.37 55.05
C ALA A 122 29.51 20.40 55.73
N THR A 123 29.33 21.69 55.47
CA THR A 123 30.16 22.79 56.01
C THR A 123 29.64 23.35 57.35
N ILE A 124 28.32 23.34 57.59
CA ILE A 124 27.68 23.80 58.84
C ILE A 124 27.86 22.79 60.00
N LYS A 125 28.44 21.61 59.74
CA LYS A 125 28.78 20.65 60.80
C LYS A 125 29.77 21.21 61.84
N ASP A 126 30.45 22.33 61.56
CA ASP A 126 31.54 22.85 62.40
C ASP A 126 31.26 24.11 63.23
N GLU A 127 30.15 24.88 63.09
CA GLU A 127 29.91 26.02 63.99
C GLU A 127 28.42 26.28 64.33
N ASN A 128 28.14 26.44 65.63
CA ASN A 128 26.81 26.71 66.20
C ASN A 128 26.52 28.22 66.28
N ALA A 129 25.55 28.71 65.49
CA ALA A 129 24.65 29.84 65.83
C ALA A 129 23.48 29.85 64.81
N VAL A 130 22.28 29.40 65.17
CA VAL A 130 21.15 30.25 65.61
C VAL A 130 20.89 31.42 64.65
N ASP A 131 20.08 31.22 63.61
CA ASP A 131 18.66 31.58 63.61
C ASP A 131 18.02 31.29 62.24
N LYS A 132 16.85 30.64 62.30
CA LYS A 132 15.88 30.38 61.19
C LYS A 132 16.24 29.25 60.21
N MET A 133 15.65 28.09 60.50
CA MET A 133 15.56 26.83 59.73
C MET A 133 16.87 26.08 59.59
N SER A 134 16.90 24.86 60.12
CA SER A 134 18.05 23.99 59.98
C SER A 134 18.28 23.68 58.49
N PRO A 135 19.52 23.63 57.99
CA PRO A 135 19.80 23.25 56.61
C PRO A 135 19.23 21.87 56.26
N VAL A 136 18.98 21.03 57.27
CA VAL A 136 18.31 19.73 57.14
C VAL A 136 16.80 19.87 56.92
N GLU A 137 16.14 20.86 57.54
CA GLU A 137 14.73 21.17 57.31
C GLU A 137 14.51 21.80 55.94
N LEU A 138 15.41 22.70 55.51
CA LEU A 138 15.41 23.27 54.17
C LEU A 138 15.63 22.19 53.10
N ALA A 139 16.58 21.28 53.31
CA ALA A 139 16.78 20.14 52.40
C ALA A 139 15.52 19.27 52.28
N ARG A 140 14.83 19.02 53.40
CA ARG A 140 13.56 18.26 53.40
C ARG A 140 12.44 19.00 52.68
N GLN A 141 12.37 20.33 52.79
CA GLN A 141 11.41 21.15 52.05
C GLN A 141 11.73 21.21 50.55
N VAL A 142 13.01 21.19 50.17
CA VAL A 142 13.45 21.16 48.77
C VAL A 142 13.19 19.80 48.14
N GLU A 143 13.39 18.70 48.88
CA GLU A 143 12.99 17.35 48.46
C GLU A 143 11.45 17.25 48.32
N TYR A 144 10.70 17.87 49.22
CA TYR A 144 9.24 17.98 49.10
C TYR A 144 8.82 18.78 47.87
N LEU A 145 9.47 19.92 47.60
CA LEU A 145 9.25 20.73 46.39
C LEU A 145 9.59 19.96 45.12
N GLN A 146 10.68 19.18 45.13
CA GLN A 146 11.05 18.32 44.00
C GLN A 146 9.96 17.28 43.73
N ASN A 147 9.44 16.62 44.76
CA ASN A 147 8.36 15.64 44.63
C ASN A 147 7.05 16.28 44.15
N GLN A 148 6.70 17.47 44.66
CA GLN A 148 5.54 18.23 44.17
C GLN A 148 5.68 18.66 42.71
N LEU A 149 6.90 19.06 42.30
CA LEU A 149 7.19 19.43 40.91
C LEU A 149 7.00 18.23 39.97
N THR A 150 7.46 17.04 40.38
CA THR A 150 7.26 15.80 39.61
C THR A 150 5.82 15.33 39.59
N ASP A 151 5.06 15.46 40.69
CA ASP A 151 3.65 15.06 40.75
C ASP A 151 2.77 15.93 39.86
N LEU A 152 3.04 17.24 39.79
CA LEU A 152 2.36 18.15 38.85
C LEU A 152 2.62 17.78 37.38
N HIS A 153 3.76 17.17 37.08
CA HIS A 153 4.06 16.65 35.74
C HIS A 153 3.23 15.40 35.42
N VAL A 154 3.03 14.52 36.41
CA VAL A 154 2.16 13.34 36.27
C VAL A 154 0.71 13.79 36.10
N GLU A 155 0.13 14.64 36.96
CA GLU A 155 -1.28 15.05 36.83
C GLU A 155 -1.60 15.82 35.53
N LYS A 156 -0.64 16.56 34.96
CA LYS A 156 -0.86 17.35 33.75
C LYS A 156 -0.60 16.58 32.45
N ILE A 157 0.24 15.55 32.49
CA ILE A 157 0.50 14.64 31.35
C ILE A 157 -0.46 13.45 31.36
N THR A 158 -0.81 12.95 32.55
CA THR A 158 -1.94 12.04 32.78
C THR A 158 -3.13 12.86 33.25
N GLY A 159 -3.78 13.56 32.32
CA GLY A 159 -5.01 14.30 32.57
C GLY A 159 -6.07 13.43 33.28
N GLN A 160 -6.90 14.09 34.09
CA GLN A 160 -7.96 13.57 34.96
C GLN A 160 -9.12 12.82 34.24
N GLU A 161 -8.84 12.02 33.21
CA GLU A 161 -9.83 11.14 32.54
C GLU A 161 -9.31 9.70 32.34
N ALA A 162 -8.55 9.17 33.29
CA ALA A 162 -8.14 7.76 33.24
C ALA A 162 -8.08 7.10 34.62
N HIS A 163 -9.17 7.21 35.39
CA HIS A 163 -9.48 6.20 36.40
C HIS A 163 -10.63 5.33 35.90
N LEU A 164 -10.38 4.64 34.79
CA LEU A 164 -11.15 3.50 34.34
C LEU A 164 -10.14 2.37 34.12
N ASP A 165 -10.39 1.22 34.74
CA ASP A 165 -9.57 0.02 34.60
C ASP A 165 -9.06 -0.15 33.17
N LEU A 166 -7.74 -0.08 33.01
CA LEU A 166 -7.02 -0.06 31.74
C LEU A 166 -7.16 -1.35 30.91
N ALA A 167 -7.97 -2.30 31.36
CA ALA A 167 -8.10 -3.61 30.74
C ALA A 167 -9.33 -3.74 29.82
N ASP A 168 -10.46 -3.08 30.09
CA ASP A 168 -11.63 -3.25 29.21
C ASP A 168 -12.77 -2.21 29.39
N PRO A 169 -12.59 -0.96 28.91
CA PRO A 169 -13.66 0.04 28.91
C PRO A 169 -14.85 -0.35 28.00
N LEU A 170 -14.63 -1.18 26.99
CA LEU A 170 -15.66 -1.64 26.06
C LEU A 170 -16.49 -2.79 26.65
N GLY A 171 -15.86 -3.73 27.35
CA GLY A 171 -16.54 -4.85 28.01
C GLY A 171 -17.49 -4.42 29.13
N ALA A 172 -17.13 -3.38 29.90
CA ALA A 172 -18.01 -2.83 30.94
C ALA A 172 -19.26 -2.14 30.36
N LEU A 173 -19.10 -1.40 29.26
CA LEU A 173 -20.22 -0.78 28.54
C LEU A 173 -21.12 -1.84 27.90
N GLN A 174 -20.54 -2.92 27.37
CA GLN A 174 -21.28 -4.00 26.73
C GLN A 174 -22.15 -4.79 27.73
N ARG A 175 -21.64 -5.07 28.93
CA ARG A 175 -22.41 -5.71 30.01
C ARG A 175 -23.56 -4.84 30.50
N ARG A 176 -23.31 -3.54 30.70
CA ARG A 176 -24.34 -2.58 31.15
C ARG A 176 -25.45 -2.40 30.11
N LEU A 177 -25.11 -2.43 28.81
CA LEU A 177 -26.08 -2.34 27.73
C LEU A 177 -26.92 -3.62 27.62
N LEU A 178 -26.31 -4.80 27.75
CA LEU A 178 -27.03 -6.07 27.83
C LEU A 178 -27.98 -6.11 29.04
N GLU A 179 -27.53 -5.68 30.21
CA GLU A 179 -28.34 -5.61 31.44
C GLU A 179 -29.50 -4.60 31.30
N SER A 180 -29.27 -3.47 30.61
CA SER A 180 -30.33 -2.52 30.27
C SER A 180 -31.35 -3.07 29.26
N LEU A 181 -30.91 -3.91 28.31
CA LEU A 181 -31.81 -4.59 27.37
C LEU A 181 -32.59 -5.72 28.03
N GLU A 182 -31.97 -6.43 28.98
CA GLU A 182 -32.62 -7.46 29.77
C GLU A 182 -33.68 -6.86 30.69
N THR A 183 -33.38 -5.80 31.44
CA THR A 183 -34.38 -5.08 32.25
C THR A 183 -35.55 -4.55 31.39
N PHE A 184 -35.27 -4.10 30.17
CA PHE A 184 -36.29 -3.67 29.21
C PHE A 184 -37.10 -4.83 28.59
N LYS A 185 -36.52 -6.03 28.51
CA LYS A 185 -37.21 -7.25 28.08
C LYS A 185 -38.16 -7.75 29.18
N HIS A 186 -37.75 -7.65 30.44
CA HIS A 186 -38.55 -8.05 31.60
C HIS A 186 -39.68 -7.04 31.90
N SER A 187 -39.51 -5.74 31.60
CA SER A 187 -40.58 -4.73 31.77
C SER A 187 -41.76 -4.90 30.81
N LYS A 188 -41.63 -5.66 29.72
CA LYS A 188 -42.72 -5.95 28.77
C LYS A 188 -43.59 -7.16 29.12
N GLN A 189 -43.25 -7.96 30.14
CA GLN A 189 -44.06 -9.13 30.50
C GLN A 189 -45.28 -8.80 31.37
N ASP A 190 -45.37 -7.60 31.96
CA ASP A 190 -46.51 -7.15 32.77
C ASP A 190 -47.28 -5.98 32.12
N ALA A 191 -47.87 -6.19 30.95
CA ALA A 191 -49.00 -5.38 30.48
C ALA A 191 -49.80 -6.10 29.38
N LYS A 192 -50.94 -6.69 29.77
CA LYS A 192 -52.02 -7.06 28.83
C LYS A 192 -52.53 -5.81 28.11
N SER A 193 -52.53 -5.84 26.77
CA SER A 193 -53.29 -5.03 25.77
C SER A 193 -53.71 -3.61 26.15
N PRO A 194 -53.51 -2.58 25.28
CA PRO A 194 -54.62 -2.21 24.39
C PRO A 194 -54.26 -1.53 23.04
N THR A 195 -55.33 -1.36 22.27
CA THR A 195 -55.66 -0.52 21.10
C THR A 195 -54.78 0.68 20.70
N LYS A 196 -54.79 0.91 19.37
CA LYS A 196 -54.24 2.02 18.58
C LYS A 196 -54.31 3.42 19.24
N GLY A 197 -53.17 4.13 19.22
CA GLY A 197 -53.10 5.58 19.02
C GLY A 197 -52.37 6.44 20.06
N LYS A 198 -51.03 6.54 19.99
CA LYS A 198 -50.16 7.74 20.13
C LYS A 198 -48.67 7.33 20.28
N PRO A 199 -47.70 8.16 19.85
CA PRO A 199 -46.28 7.80 19.90
C PRO A 199 -45.76 8.00 21.33
N ALA A 200 -45.76 6.93 22.12
CA ALA A 200 -45.02 6.89 23.38
C ALA A 200 -43.57 6.52 23.08
N GLY A 201 -42.64 7.35 23.58
CA GLY A 201 -41.21 7.11 23.50
C GLY A 201 -40.85 5.85 24.28
N ASP A 202 -40.62 4.77 23.54
CA ASP A 202 -39.80 3.64 23.99
C ASP A 202 -39.52 2.68 22.81
N LYS A 203 -38.87 3.20 21.77
CA LYS A 203 -38.31 2.40 20.68
C LYS A 203 -36.79 2.36 20.87
N VAL A 204 -36.28 1.18 21.20
CA VAL A 204 -34.84 0.88 21.09
C VAL A 204 -34.49 0.89 19.61
N THR A 205 -33.97 2.01 19.11
CA THR A 205 -33.39 2.13 17.78
C THR A 205 -31.96 1.62 17.83
N TYR A 206 -31.73 0.43 17.29
CA TYR A 206 -30.38 -0.08 17.10
C TYR A 206 -29.73 0.63 15.92
N GLU A 207 -28.90 1.62 16.22
CA GLU A 207 -28.07 2.28 15.22
C GLU A 207 -26.77 1.49 15.10
N LEU A 208 -26.63 0.73 14.00
CA LEU A 208 -25.44 -0.04 13.71
C LEU A 208 -24.38 0.89 13.13
N TYR A 209 -23.45 1.35 13.98
CA TYR A 209 -22.30 2.13 13.54
C TYR A 209 -21.24 1.20 12.93
N TYR A 210 -21.37 0.91 11.64
CA TYR A 210 -20.34 0.19 10.90
C TYR A 210 -19.18 1.14 10.56
N ARG A 211 -18.03 0.93 11.19
CA ARG A 211 -16.78 1.63 10.84
C ARG A 211 -16.13 0.96 9.64
N ALA A 212 -16.54 1.36 8.44
CA ALA A 212 -16.02 0.79 7.18
C ALA A 212 -14.49 0.92 7.04
N GLU A 213 -13.88 1.97 7.61
CA GLU A 213 -12.43 2.15 7.59
C GLU A 213 -11.69 1.08 8.41
N GLN A 214 -12.24 0.64 9.55
CA GLN A 214 -11.62 -0.40 10.36
C GLN A 214 -11.64 -1.76 9.67
N ALA A 215 -12.73 -2.08 8.97
CA ALA A 215 -12.83 -3.31 8.19
C ALA A 215 -11.83 -3.31 7.04
N LYS A 216 -11.77 -2.22 6.25
CA LYS A 216 -10.77 -2.04 5.18
C LYS A 216 -9.34 -2.11 5.72
N PHE A 217 -9.06 -1.46 6.85
CA PHE A 217 -7.76 -1.51 7.51
C PHE A 217 -7.38 -2.94 7.95
N SER A 218 -8.35 -3.71 8.46
CA SER A 218 -8.12 -5.11 8.85
C SER A 218 -7.86 -6.02 7.64
N GLU A 219 -8.53 -5.77 6.51
CA GLU A 219 -8.27 -6.48 5.25
C GLU A 219 -6.90 -6.11 4.66
N SER A 220 -6.56 -4.81 4.61
CA SER A 220 -5.24 -4.36 4.16
C SER A 220 -4.12 -4.87 5.05
N ALA A 221 -4.33 -4.96 6.37
CA ALA A 221 -3.36 -5.53 7.30
C ALA A 221 -3.14 -7.03 7.03
N ARG A 222 -4.20 -7.78 6.72
CA ARG A 222 -4.08 -9.19 6.31
C ARG A 222 -3.33 -9.34 4.99
N LEU A 223 -3.62 -8.49 4.01
CA LEU A 223 -2.91 -8.47 2.72
C LEU A 223 -1.43 -8.13 2.91
N ALA A 224 -1.09 -7.12 3.71
CA ALA A 224 0.29 -6.76 4.02
C ALA A 224 1.04 -7.89 4.75
N ALA A 225 0.38 -8.64 5.64
CA ALA A 225 0.98 -9.80 6.29
C ALA A 225 1.28 -10.94 5.30
N LEU A 226 0.41 -11.17 4.33
CA LEU A 226 0.64 -12.14 3.25
C LEU A 226 1.76 -11.68 2.31
N GLU A 227 1.79 -10.39 1.96
CA GLU A 227 2.85 -9.78 1.15
C GLU A 227 4.21 -9.89 1.84
N GLN A 228 4.30 -9.59 3.14
CA GLN A 228 5.53 -9.76 3.91
C GLN A 228 5.99 -11.23 3.96
N ARG A 229 5.04 -12.17 4.06
CA ARG A 229 5.37 -13.60 4.01
C ARG A 229 5.86 -14.00 2.61
N LEU A 230 5.25 -13.47 1.56
CA LEU A 230 5.65 -13.70 0.18
C LEU A 230 7.05 -13.12 -0.10
N GLU A 231 7.32 -11.89 0.34
CA GLU A 231 8.64 -11.26 0.28
C GLU A 231 9.70 -12.10 0.99
N ARG A 232 9.40 -12.66 2.17
CA ARG A 232 10.33 -13.57 2.86
C ARG A 232 10.58 -14.86 2.07
N MET A 233 9.56 -15.42 1.42
CA MET A 233 9.72 -16.62 0.57
C MET A 233 10.52 -16.29 -0.69
N GLU A 234 10.27 -15.14 -1.30
CA GLU A 234 11.03 -14.64 -2.46
C GLU A 234 12.48 -14.32 -2.10
N ALA A 235 12.75 -13.79 -0.91
CA ALA A 235 14.11 -13.56 -0.43
C ALA A 235 14.89 -14.86 -0.25
N VAL A 236 14.22 -15.96 0.16
CA VAL A 236 14.84 -17.29 0.31
C VAL A 236 15.09 -17.96 -1.05
N ILE A 237 14.15 -17.83 -2.00
CA ILE A 237 14.27 -18.40 -3.35
C ILE A 237 15.20 -17.55 -4.24
N GLY A 238 15.34 -16.27 -3.91
CA GLY A 238 16.15 -15.28 -4.63
C GLY A 238 15.30 -14.45 -5.59
N GLN A 239 15.39 -13.13 -5.48
CA GLN A 239 14.72 -12.18 -6.39
C GLN A 239 15.41 -12.04 -7.75
N GLN A 240 16.66 -12.51 -7.89
CA GLN A 240 17.46 -12.26 -9.08
C GLN A 240 17.26 -13.36 -10.13
N PRO A 241 16.60 -13.04 -11.27
CA PRO A 241 16.43 -14.01 -12.36
C PRO A 241 17.78 -14.47 -12.93
N GLU A 242 18.85 -13.68 -12.78
CA GLU A 242 20.20 -14.05 -13.21
C GLU A 242 20.79 -15.20 -12.38
N LYS A 243 20.65 -15.19 -11.05
CA LYS A 243 21.11 -16.29 -10.19
C LYS A 243 20.32 -17.57 -10.44
N LEU A 244 19.02 -17.44 -10.69
CA LEU A 244 18.18 -18.57 -11.11
C LEU A 244 18.57 -19.05 -12.51
N SER A 245 18.86 -18.15 -13.44
CA SER A 245 19.34 -18.48 -14.79
C SER A 245 20.65 -19.26 -14.73
N VAL A 246 21.63 -18.82 -13.94
CA VAL A 246 22.91 -19.54 -13.76
C VAL A 246 22.70 -20.95 -13.17
N LEU A 247 21.82 -21.11 -12.19
CA LEU A 247 21.52 -22.42 -11.59
C LEU A 247 20.70 -23.33 -12.51
N THR A 248 19.89 -22.74 -13.40
CA THR A 248 18.99 -23.47 -14.32
C THR A 248 19.54 -23.61 -15.74
N ALA A 249 20.67 -22.97 -16.07
CA ALA A 249 21.28 -22.99 -17.41
C ALA A 249 21.64 -24.40 -17.89
N GLY A 250 21.89 -25.32 -16.97
CA GLY A 250 22.14 -26.74 -17.26
C GLY A 250 20.90 -27.62 -17.33
N LEU A 251 19.70 -27.09 -17.08
CA LEU A 251 18.46 -27.87 -16.95
C LEU A 251 17.45 -27.52 -18.04
N ALA A 252 16.94 -28.56 -18.71
CA ALA A 252 15.91 -28.42 -19.75
C ALA A 252 14.60 -27.79 -19.21
N ASN A 253 14.32 -27.99 -17.92
CA ASN A 253 13.19 -27.39 -17.23
C ASN A 253 13.76 -26.31 -16.31
N LYS A 254 13.49 -25.03 -16.59
CA LYS A 254 13.92 -23.84 -15.82
C LYS A 254 13.32 -23.82 -14.39
N SER A 255 13.53 -24.90 -13.64
CA SER A 255 12.89 -25.21 -12.37
C SER A 255 13.97 -25.46 -11.31
N LEU A 256 13.81 -24.83 -10.14
CA LEU A 256 14.72 -25.02 -9.01
C LEU A 256 14.72 -26.47 -8.51
N MET A 257 13.56 -27.13 -8.57
CA MET A 257 13.42 -28.53 -8.20
C MET A 257 14.24 -29.45 -9.12
N GLY A 258 14.25 -29.19 -10.43
CA GLY A 258 15.13 -29.90 -11.35
C GLY A 258 16.60 -29.75 -10.95
N ALA A 259 17.04 -28.53 -10.63
CA ALA A 259 18.41 -28.27 -10.22
C ALA A 259 18.79 -29.04 -8.95
N VAL A 260 17.88 -29.08 -7.97
CA VAL A 260 18.06 -29.86 -6.74
C VAL A 260 18.09 -31.35 -7.02
N THR A 261 17.23 -31.88 -7.91
CA THR A 261 17.28 -33.31 -8.27
C THR A 261 18.56 -33.69 -8.99
N ASP A 262 19.08 -32.80 -9.85
CA ASP A 262 20.36 -33.03 -10.54
C ASP A 262 21.53 -32.93 -9.57
N LEU A 263 21.52 -31.98 -8.63
CA LEU A 263 22.52 -31.90 -7.57
C LEU A 263 22.44 -33.12 -6.64
N THR A 264 21.25 -33.61 -6.35
CA THR A 264 21.03 -34.84 -5.56
C THR A 264 21.54 -36.06 -6.32
N ALA A 265 21.27 -36.16 -7.63
CA ALA A 265 21.79 -37.22 -8.48
C ALA A 265 23.32 -37.19 -8.55
N LYS A 266 23.91 -36.00 -8.72
CA LYS A 266 25.37 -35.80 -8.67
C LYS A 266 25.94 -36.14 -7.30
N SER A 267 25.27 -35.78 -6.20
CA SER A 267 25.66 -36.17 -4.84
C SER A 267 25.63 -37.67 -4.64
N ASN A 268 24.62 -38.37 -5.17
CA ASN A 268 24.53 -39.83 -5.10
C ASN A 268 25.60 -40.53 -5.95
N VAL A 269 26.07 -39.89 -7.03
CA VAL A 269 27.21 -40.36 -7.84
C VAL A 269 28.54 -40.16 -7.11
N MET A 270 28.62 -39.21 -6.17
CA MET A 270 29.83 -39.00 -5.36
C MET A 270 30.05 -40.08 -4.29
N ASP A 271 29.05 -40.93 -4.01
CA ASP A 271 29.22 -42.10 -3.13
C ASP A 271 29.87 -43.26 -3.90
N PRO A 272 31.16 -43.57 -3.67
CA PRO A 272 31.92 -44.52 -4.49
C PRO A 272 31.36 -45.95 -4.45
N ASP A 273 30.76 -46.34 -3.31
CA ASP A 273 30.15 -47.66 -3.13
C ASP A 273 28.84 -47.82 -3.93
N GLN A 274 28.06 -46.74 -4.08
CA GLN A 274 26.83 -46.75 -4.88
C GLN A 274 27.16 -46.68 -6.37
N LEU A 275 28.21 -45.96 -6.76
CA LEU A 275 28.66 -45.85 -8.14
C LEU A 275 29.05 -47.23 -8.73
N SER A 276 29.83 -48.02 -7.98
CA SER A 276 30.21 -49.37 -8.42
C SER A 276 29.01 -50.32 -8.55
N ALA A 277 28.04 -50.23 -7.64
CA ALA A 277 26.81 -51.02 -7.70
C ALA A 277 25.89 -50.60 -8.85
N ILE A 278 25.85 -49.31 -9.17
CA ILE A 278 25.09 -48.75 -10.30
C ILE A 278 25.74 -49.14 -11.62
N ASP A 279 27.07 -49.08 -11.75
CA ASP A 279 27.80 -49.47 -12.95
C ASP A 279 27.59 -50.96 -13.29
N ALA A 280 27.64 -51.84 -12.28
CA ALA A 280 27.36 -53.25 -12.46
C ALA A 280 25.92 -53.52 -12.94
N ARG A 281 24.94 -52.77 -12.41
CA ARG A 281 23.53 -52.85 -12.85
C ARG A 281 23.33 -52.27 -14.24
N LEU A 282 24.01 -51.17 -14.58
CA LEU A 282 23.99 -50.56 -15.91
C LEU A 282 24.54 -51.51 -16.97
N HIS A 283 25.65 -52.20 -16.70
CA HIS A 283 26.17 -53.21 -17.61
C HIS A 283 25.19 -54.37 -17.82
N GLY A 284 24.52 -54.82 -16.76
CA GLY A 284 23.47 -55.83 -16.86
C GLY A 284 22.25 -55.37 -17.66
N LEU A 285 21.85 -54.11 -17.52
CA LEU A 285 20.75 -53.50 -18.29
C LEU A 285 21.14 -53.27 -19.75
N LEU A 286 22.37 -52.85 -20.04
CA LEU A 286 22.88 -52.64 -21.40
C LEU A 286 22.90 -53.95 -22.18
N SER A 287 23.33 -55.06 -21.54
CA SER A 287 23.25 -56.40 -22.12
C SER A 287 21.80 -56.82 -22.44
N LYS A 288 20.85 -56.56 -21.52
CA LYS A 288 19.43 -56.83 -21.74
C LYS A 288 18.81 -55.91 -22.80
N LEU A 289 19.24 -54.65 -22.88
CA LEU A 289 18.78 -53.68 -23.87
C LEU A 289 19.21 -54.09 -25.28
N ASN A 290 20.44 -54.59 -25.45
CA ASN A 290 20.91 -55.13 -26.72
C ASN A 290 20.09 -56.36 -27.16
N GLN A 291 19.73 -57.24 -26.23
CA GLN A 291 18.83 -58.37 -26.51
C GLN A 291 17.40 -57.94 -26.87
N VAL A 292 16.95 -56.78 -26.37
CA VAL A 292 15.64 -56.21 -26.69
C VAL A 292 15.68 -55.41 -27.99
N SER A 293 16.78 -54.73 -28.33
CA SER A 293 16.93 -54.02 -29.60
C SER A 293 16.94 -54.97 -30.79
N GLU A 294 17.57 -56.16 -30.64
CA GLU A 294 17.48 -57.24 -31.64
C GLU A 294 16.03 -57.70 -31.87
N LYS A 295 15.17 -57.63 -30.85
CA LYS A 295 13.74 -57.97 -30.94
C LYS A 295 12.86 -56.80 -31.39
N LYS A 296 13.29 -55.56 -31.15
CA LYS A 296 12.54 -54.31 -31.46
C LYS A 296 12.64 -53.91 -32.93
N ALA A 297 13.66 -54.38 -33.66
CA ALA A 297 13.79 -54.20 -35.11
C ALA A 297 12.62 -54.80 -35.93
N ALA A 298 11.70 -55.54 -35.29
CA ALA A 298 10.47 -56.07 -35.89
C ALA A 298 9.25 -55.11 -35.80
N ILE A 299 9.39 -53.92 -35.19
CA ILE A 299 8.29 -52.95 -35.04
C ILE A 299 8.44 -51.83 -36.09
N SER A 300 7.37 -51.58 -36.84
CA SER A 300 7.31 -50.59 -37.93
C SER A 300 7.67 -49.16 -37.48
N ASP A 301 8.70 -48.58 -38.10
CA ASP A 301 9.25 -47.25 -37.84
C ASP A 301 8.25 -46.09 -38.02
N GLU A 302 7.25 -46.23 -38.89
CA GLU A 302 6.25 -45.17 -39.15
C GLU A 302 5.35 -44.90 -37.93
N LYS A 303 5.05 -45.93 -37.13
CA LYS A 303 4.27 -45.76 -35.90
C LYS A 303 5.13 -45.11 -34.82
N LEU A 304 6.42 -45.43 -34.79
CA LEU A 304 7.36 -44.81 -33.85
C LEU A 304 7.56 -43.33 -34.16
N ALA A 305 7.65 -42.94 -35.44
CA ALA A 305 7.73 -41.54 -35.87
C ALA A 305 6.48 -40.74 -35.48
N LYS A 306 5.28 -41.29 -35.68
CA LYS A 306 4.03 -40.65 -35.24
C LYS A 306 3.92 -40.55 -33.71
N ILE A 307 4.41 -41.55 -32.98
CA ILE A 307 4.43 -41.53 -31.51
C ILE A 307 5.45 -40.49 -31.00
N SER A 308 6.60 -40.33 -31.65
CA SER A 308 7.55 -39.26 -31.28
C SER A 308 6.99 -37.87 -31.58
N GLU A 309 6.33 -37.67 -32.72
CA GLU A 309 5.64 -36.40 -33.02
C GLU A 309 4.57 -36.08 -31.98
N LEU A 310 3.76 -37.07 -31.58
CA LEU A 310 2.76 -36.91 -30.52
C LEU A 310 3.42 -36.61 -29.17
N TYR A 311 4.53 -37.26 -28.86
CA TYR A 311 5.28 -37.01 -27.62
C TYR A 311 5.83 -35.58 -27.57
N ASP A 312 6.35 -35.07 -28.68
CA ASP A 312 6.86 -33.70 -28.78
C ASP A 312 5.73 -32.66 -28.64
N ILE A 313 4.56 -32.94 -29.22
CA ILE A 313 3.36 -32.11 -29.02
C ILE A 313 2.94 -32.15 -27.54
N VAL A 314 2.82 -33.33 -26.93
CA VAL A 314 2.44 -33.45 -25.51
C VAL A 314 3.44 -32.71 -24.63
N LYS A 315 4.75 -32.83 -24.88
CA LYS A 315 5.78 -32.12 -24.12
C LYS A 315 5.65 -30.60 -24.23
N ARG A 316 5.32 -30.07 -25.41
CA ARG A 316 5.04 -28.62 -25.60
C ARG A 316 3.81 -28.15 -24.84
N TRP A 317 2.78 -28.99 -24.78
CA TRP A 317 1.51 -28.64 -24.16
C TRP A 317 1.46 -28.94 -22.66
N ASP A 318 2.36 -29.77 -22.13
CA ASP A 318 2.41 -30.12 -20.70
C ASP A 318 2.66 -28.88 -19.83
N GLU A 319 3.59 -28.01 -20.23
CA GLU A 319 3.86 -26.74 -19.55
C GLU A 319 2.62 -25.81 -19.55
N ILE A 320 1.91 -25.77 -20.68
CA ILE A 320 0.70 -24.94 -20.84
C ILE A 320 -0.47 -25.53 -20.04
N ALA A 321 -0.59 -26.86 -20.00
CA ALA A 321 -1.63 -27.56 -19.26
C ALA A 321 -1.50 -27.32 -17.75
N LEU A 322 -0.28 -27.25 -17.22
CA LEU A 322 -0.02 -26.88 -15.83
C LEU A 322 -0.36 -25.41 -15.54
N ALA A 323 -0.18 -24.51 -16.51
CA ALA A 323 -0.52 -23.09 -16.37
C ALA A 323 -2.02 -22.78 -16.54
N LEU A 324 -2.79 -23.65 -17.20
CA LEU A 324 -4.18 -23.40 -17.56
C LEU A 324 -5.11 -23.19 -16.34
N PRO A 325 -5.04 -23.98 -15.25
CA PRO A 325 -5.83 -23.72 -14.03
C PRO A 325 -5.54 -22.34 -13.43
N HIS A 326 -4.26 -21.93 -13.40
CA HIS A 326 -3.87 -20.61 -12.90
C HIS A 326 -4.41 -19.47 -13.75
N LEU A 327 -4.46 -19.64 -15.09
CA LEU A 327 -5.09 -18.67 -15.97
C LEU A 327 -6.59 -18.58 -15.72
N VAL A 328 -7.26 -19.71 -15.50
CA VAL A 328 -8.70 -19.74 -15.18
C VAL A 328 -8.96 -19.06 -13.83
N ASP A 329 -8.17 -19.34 -12.80
CA ASP A 329 -8.30 -18.70 -11.47
C ASP A 329 -8.05 -17.20 -11.55
N ARG A 330 -7.06 -16.77 -12.35
CA ARG A 330 -6.82 -15.36 -12.61
C ARG A 330 -8.00 -14.71 -13.34
N VAL A 331 -8.56 -15.35 -14.36
CA VAL A 331 -9.75 -14.84 -15.07
C VAL A 331 -10.96 -14.80 -14.14
N ALA A 332 -11.11 -15.77 -13.24
CA ALA A 332 -12.17 -15.78 -12.23
C ALA A 332 -12.00 -14.64 -11.22
N GLY A 333 -10.78 -14.37 -10.76
CA GLY A 333 -10.47 -13.22 -9.91
C GLY A 333 -10.67 -11.87 -10.60
N LEU A 334 -10.37 -11.78 -11.90
CA LEU A 334 -10.60 -10.58 -12.72
C LEU A 334 -12.04 -10.45 -13.24
N LYS A 335 -12.91 -11.42 -12.98
CA LYS A 335 -14.30 -11.42 -13.49
C LYS A 335 -15.06 -10.16 -13.07
N GLU A 336 -14.93 -9.75 -11.81
CA GLU A 336 -15.64 -8.57 -11.30
C GLU A 336 -15.16 -7.30 -12.00
N LEU A 337 -13.84 -7.17 -12.20
CA LEU A 337 -13.25 -6.05 -12.94
C LEU A 337 -13.72 -6.04 -14.40
N HIS A 338 -13.73 -7.20 -15.07
CA HIS A 338 -14.23 -7.30 -16.44
C HIS A 338 -15.73 -6.97 -16.54
N GLN A 339 -16.53 -7.38 -15.56
CA GLN A 339 -17.94 -7.04 -15.48
C GLN A 339 -18.15 -5.53 -15.27
N GLN A 340 -17.36 -4.91 -14.39
CA GLN A 340 -17.39 -3.46 -14.19
C GLN A 340 -16.96 -2.71 -15.47
N ALA A 341 -15.93 -3.18 -16.18
CA ALA A 341 -15.51 -2.60 -17.45
C ALA A 341 -16.60 -2.70 -18.54
N LEU A 342 -17.34 -3.82 -18.58
CA LEU A 342 -18.49 -3.98 -19.48
C LEU A 342 -19.64 -3.04 -19.11
N GLN A 343 -19.95 -2.89 -17.82
CA GLN A 343 -20.96 -1.94 -17.36
C GLN A 343 -20.53 -0.49 -17.63
N PHE A 344 -19.24 -0.19 -17.52
CA PHE A 344 -18.68 1.12 -17.81
C PHE A 344 -18.80 1.48 -19.29
N SER A 345 -18.50 0.55 -20.20
CA SER A 345 -18.68 0.80 -21.64
C SER A 345 -20.16 1.03 -22.00
N ALA A 346 -21.08 0.28 -21.38
CA ALA A 346 -22.52 0.49 -21.53
C ALA A 346 -23.00 1.83 -20.91
N ALA A 347 -22.43 2.23 -19.77
CA ALA A 347 -22.73 3.52 -19.16
C ALA A 347 -22.24 4.69 -20.02
N ILE A 348 -21.08 4.56 -20.68
CA ILE A 348 -20.56 5.56 -21.62
C ILE A 348 -21.48 5.70 -22.83
N THR A 349 -21.93 4.60 -23.43
CA THR A 349 -22.85 4.69 -24.59
C THR A 349 -24.21 5.26 -24.19
N HIS A 350 -24.72 4.92 -23.01
CA HIS A 350 -25.91 5.56 -22.46
C HIS A 350 -25.71 7.07 -22.18
N LEU A 351 -24.53 7.46 -21.68
CA LEU A 351 -24.21 8.86 -21.42
C LEU A 351 -24.06 9.66 -22.72
N ASP A 352 -23.43 9.09 -23.75
CA ASP A 352 -23.31 9.72 -25.08
C ASP A 352 -24.69 9.90 -25.74
N THR A 353 -25.53 8.88 -25.72
CA THR A 353 -26.92 9.00 -26.22
C THR A 353 -27.73 10.02 -25.44
N SER A 354 -27.61 10.06 -24.11
CA SER A 354 -28.26 11.08 -23.27
C SER A 354 -27.73 12.49 -23.59
N GLN A 355 -26.44 12.64 -23.81
CA GLN A 355 -25.81 13.90 -24.18
C GLN A 355 -26.28 14.38 -25.56
N GLN A 356 -26.39 13.48 -26.54
CA GLN A 356 -26.95 13.80 -27.86
C GLN A 356 -28.43 14.22 -27.77
N GLN A 357 -29.23 13.57 -26.92
CA GLN A 357 -30.62 13.97 -26.67
C GLN A 357 -30.71 15.34 -25.99
N VAL A 358 -29.88 15.61 -24.98
CA VAL A 358 -29.84 16.92 -24.31
C VAL A 358 -29.39 18.01 -25.28
N ALA A 359 -28.41 17.75 -26.14
CA ALA A 359 -27.98 18.67 -27.18
C ALA A 359 -29.11 18.97 -28.18
N ALA A 360 -29.85 17.94 -28.62
CA ALA A 360 -31.01 18.11 -29.49
C ALA A 360 -32.17 18.88 -28.80
N ASN A 361 -32.40 18.64 -27.52
CA ASN A 361 -33.39 19.40 -26.75
C ASN A 361 -32.97 20.87 -26.58
N LEU A 362 -31.68 21.13 -26.37
CA LEU A 362 -31.15 22.48 -26.24
C LEU A 362 -31.27 23.26 -27.56
N THR A 363 -31.01 22.62 -28.71
CA THR A 363 -31.23 23.24 -30.02
C THR A 363 -32.71 23.52 -30.26
N ALA A 364 -33.60 22.57 -29.94
CA ALA A 364 -35.05 22.75 -30.02
C ALA A 364 -35.55 23.90 -29.11
N HIS A 365 -35.06 24.01 -27.88
CA HIS A 365 -35.38 25.11 -26.98
C HIS A 365 -34.86 26.45 -27.51
N SER A 366 -33.63 26.49 -28.05
CA SER A 366 -33.10 27.68 -28.72
C SER A 366 -34.00 28.13 -29.87
N ASP A 367 -34.46 27.21 -30.70
CA ASP A 367 -35.33 27.53 -31.84
C ASP A 367 -36.72 27.98 -31.38
N MET A 368 -37.27 27.37 -30.34
CA MET A 368 -38.53 27.80 -29.73
C MET A 368 -38.42 29.21 -29.13
N VAL A 369 -37.29 29.56 -28.51
CA VAL A 369 -37.03 30.92 -28.01
C VAL A 369 -36.91 31.92 -29.17
N LYS A 370 -36.22 31.57 -30.26
CA LYS A 370 -36.16 32.42 -31.47
C LYS A 370 -37.54 32.64 -32.09
N GLN A 371 -38.36 31.59 -32.16
CA GLN A 371 -39.75 31.70 -32.62
C GLN A 371 -40.58 32.58 -31.69
N LEU A 372 -40.42 32.44 -30.38
CA LEU A 372 -41.13 33.26 -29.39
C LEU A 372 -40.70 34.73 -29.48
N GLN A 373 -39.41 35.00 -29.68
CA GLN A 373 -38.89 36.35 -29.93
C GLN A 373 -39.47 36.95 -31.21
N SER A 374 -39.51 36.20 -32.32
CA SER A 374 -40.13 36.64 -33.57
C SER A 374 -41.63 36.90 -33.41
N ASN A 375 -42.33 36.04 -32.68
CA ASN A 375 -43.75 36.22 -32.38
C ASN A 375 -44.00 37.43 -31.47
N PHE A 376 -43.14 37.68 -30.48
CA PHE A 376 -43.21 38.89 -29.67
C PHE A 376 -42.97 40.15 -30.50
N GLU A 377 -42.02 40.11 -31.43
CA GLU A 377 -41.76 41.25 -32.33
C GLU A 377 -42.96 41.51 -33.26
N LYS A 378 -43.57 40.47 -33.81
CA LYS A 378 -44.81 40.57 -34.61
C LYS A 378 -45.96 41.11 -33.76
N ASN A 379 -46.19 40.54 -32.57
CA ASN A 379 -47.25 40.99 -31.67
C ASN A 379 -47.02 42.45 -31.22
N MET A 380 -45.79 42.86 -30.96
CA MET A 380 -45.45 44.25 -30.63
C MET A 380 -45.76 45.20 -31.79
N LYS A 381 -45.47 44.80 -33.04
CA LYS A 381 -45.84 45.58 -34.24
C LYS A 381 -47.36 45.69 -34.39
N VAL A 382 -48.10 44.61 -34.14
CA VAL A 382 -49.57 44.62 -34.15
C VAL A 382 -50.13 45.52 -33.05
N ILE A 383 -49.60 45.45 -31.82
CA ILE A 383 -50.00 46.32 -30.72
C ILE A 383 -49.73 47.79 -31.05
N LYS A 384 -48.55 48.12 -31.62
CA LYS A 384 -48.24 49.49 -32.08
C LYS A 384 -49.25 49.99 -33.12
N SER A 385 -49.51 49.19 -34.16
CA SER A 385 -50.50 49.51 -35.19
C SER A 385 -51.91 49.71 -34.59
N ASN A 386 -52.32 48.84 -33.65
CA ASN A 386 -53.60 48.97 -32.98
C ASN A 386 -53.67 50.26 -32.13
N ILE A 387 -52.61 50.62 -31.41
CA ILE A 387 -52.53 51.87 -30.63
C ILE A 387 -52.60 53.08 -31.57
N GLU A 388 -51.87 53.07 -32.69
CA GLU A 388 -51.93 54.14 -33.70
C GLU A 388 -53.34 54.27 -34.29
N SER A 389 -54.02 53.16 -34.58
CA SER A 389 -55.40 53.16 -35.05
C SER A 389 -56.38 53.71 -33.99
N MET A 390 -56.15 53.39 -32.72
CA MET A 390 -56.92 53.94 -31.60
C MET A 390 -56.68 55.44 -31.43
N ASP A 391 -55.43 55.91 -31.53
CA ASP A 391 -55.08 57.32 -31.43
C ASP A 391 -55.67 58.13 -32.60
N GLN A 392 -55.65 57.57 -33.81
CA GLN A 392 -56.34 58.17 -34.96
C GLN A 392 -57.86 58.28 -34.73
N ARG A 393 -58.50 57.25 -34.19
CA ARG A 393 -59.94 57.30 -33.82
C ARG A 393 -60.22 58.31 -32.71
N LEU A 394 -59.36 58.39 -31.70
CA LEU A 394 -59.45 59.39 -30.62
C LEU A 394 -59.30 60.82 -31.13
N LYS A 395 -58.40 61.04 -32.10
CA LYS A 395 -58.24 62.34 -32.77
C LYS A 395 -59.46 62.70 -33.62
N ALA A 396 -60.05 61.73 -34.31
CA ALA A 396 -61.29 61.94 -35.07
C ALA A 396 -62.50 62.31 -34.18
N LEU A 397 -62.54 61.83 -32.93
CA LEU A 397 -63.56 62.17 -31.92
C LEU A 397 -63.30 63.49 -31.18
N LYS A 398 -62.11 64.08 -31.31
CA LYS A 398 -61.74 65.37 -30.69
C LYS A 398 -62.01 66.59 -31.59
N LYS A 399 -62.57 66.37 -32.79
CA LYS A 399 -63.24 67.39 -33.61
C LYS A 399 -64.74 67.27 -33.38
#